data_AF-A0A0C9X634-F1
#
_entry.id   AF-A0A0C9X634-F1
#
_cell.length_a   1.000
_cell.length_b   1.000
_cell.length_c   1.000
_cell.angle_alpha   90.00
_cell.angle_beta   90.00
_cell.angle_gamma   90.00
#
_symmetry.space_group_name_H-M   'P 1'
#
loop_
_entity.id
_entity.type
_entity.pdbx_description
1 polymer ?
#
loop_
_entity_poly.entity_id
_entity_poly.type
_entity_poly.pdbx_seq_one_letter_code
_entity_poly.pdbx_strand_id
1 'polypeptide(L)'
;MTLGDSTSDDPASTPTSPRPISLSPLPHTPIPSDISHPSVSIQSVKETSWGDVPLLDKTSNNYTAWSRHVVRILRLSSGLDLYLDSSFTAPDSRLEPRANRYWNINNAAVQAFLFMKCTPSEHPFIDNCDSAESIWTTLRKRHVHQ
;
A
#
# COMPACT_ATOMS: atom_id res chain seq x y z
N MET A 1 45.12 81.60 5.33
CA MET A 1 45.91 80.40 5.01
C MET A 1 45.29 79.22 5.72
N THR A 2 44.54 78.40 5.01
CA THR A 2 44.29 76.97 5.29
C THR A 2 43.78 76.35 4.00
N LEU A 3 44.42 75.25 3.60
CA LEU A 3 44.29 74.52 2.34
C LEU A 3 43.43 73.26 2.54
N GLY A 4 42.82 72.81 1.44
CA GLY A 4 42.48 71.40 1.15
C GLY A 4 41.10 70.93 1.61
N ASP A 5 40.39 70.05 0.92
CA ASP A 5 40.57 69.42 -0.40
C ASP A 5 39.20 68.79 -0.78
N SER A 6 38.94 68.59 -2.07
CA SER A 6 37.70 68.01 -2.61
C SER A 6 37.88 66.52 -2.95
N THR A 7 36.92 65.66 -2.59
CA THR A 7 36.68 64.33 -3.22
C THR A 7 35.22 63.91 -2.93
N SER A 8 34.29 63.87 -3.89
CA SER A 8 33.98 62.87 -4.94
C SER A 8 33.18 61.64 -4.47
N ASP A 9 32.01 61.50 -5.10
CA ASP A 9 31.27 60.32 -5.54
C ASP A 9 30.67 59.27 -4.55
N ASP A 10 29.33 59.19 -4.64
CA ASP A 10 28.39 58.09 -4.29
C ASP A 10 28.68 56.79 -5.10
N PRO A 11 28.16 55.57 -4.77
CA PRO A 11 26.73 55.35 -4.49
C PRO A 11 26.31 54.20 -3.53
N ALA A 12 25.11 54.40 -2.97
CA ALA A 12 24.02 53.45 -2.68
C ALA A 12 24.31 51.94 -2.58
N SER A 13 24.31 51.43 -1.34
CA SER A 13 24.23 50.00 -1.03
C SER A 13 22.84 49.42 -1.34
N THR A 14 22.77 48.49 -2.30
CA THR A 14 21.59 47.65 -2.55
C THR A 14 21.38 46.61 -1.44
N PRO A 15 20.12 46.26 -1.08
CA PRO A 15 19.84 45.19 -0.13
C PRO A 15 20.06 43.81 -0.77
N THR A 16 20.94 43.01 -0.16
CA THR A 16 21.23 41.62 -0.54
C THR A 16 19.98 40.76 -0.39
N SER A 17 19.42 40.32 -1.52
CA SER A 17 18.34 39.33 -1.57
C SER A 17 18.86 37.96 -1.10
N PRO A 18 18.20 37.27 -0.15
CA PRO A 18 18.61 35.93 0.27
C PRO A 18 18.35 34.95 -0.88
N ARG A 19 19.43 34.35 -1.37
CA ARG A 19 19.46 33.28 -2.37
C ARG A 19 18.47 32.17 -1.98
N PRO A 20 17.59 31.68 -2.87
CA PRO A 20 16.76 30.53 -2.56
C PRO A 20 17.66 29.31 -2.32
N ILE A 21 17.52 28.71 -1.13
CA ILE A 21 18.19 27.47 -0.76
C ILE A 21 17.65 26.40 -1.70
N SER A 22 18.46 25.95 -2.64
CA SER A 22 18.18 24.77 -3.45
C SER A 22 18.29 23.53 -2.55
N LEU A 23 17.18 23.15 -1.93
CA LEU A 23 17.04 21.88 -1.23
C LEU A 23 17.00 20.77 -2.29
N SER A 24 18.16 20.23 -2.65
CA SER A 24 18.22 18.94 -3.33
C SER A 24 17.56 17.91 -2.40
N PRO A 25 16.52 17.18 -2.83
CA PRO A 25 15.93 16.15 -1.98
C PRO A 25 16.99 15.08 -1.71
N LEU A 26 17.32 14.88 -0.43
CA LEU A 26 18.12 13.73 -0.03
C LEU A 26 17.36 12.46 -0.44
N PRO A 27 18.01 11.48 -1.10
CA PRO A 27 17.31 10.38 -1.76
C PRO A 27 16.51 9.44 -0.84
N HIS A 28 16.43 9.68 0.47
CA HIS A 28 15.88 8.76 1.48
C HIS A 28 15.04 9.44 2.56
N THR A 29 14.58 10.68 2.34
CA THR A 29 13.67 11.33 3.29
C THR A 29 12.23 10.90 3.01
N PRO A 30 11.47 10.42 4.03
CA PRO A 30 10.05 10.13 3.87
C PRO A 30 9.30 11.33 3.30
N ILE A 31 8.36 11.10 2.39
CA ILE A 31 7.60 12.20 1.79
C ILE A 31 6.66 12.81 2.85
N PRO A 32 6.57 14.14 2.96
CA PRO A 32 5.72 14.78 3.97
C PRO A 32 4.24 14.40 3.86
N SER A 33 3.78 14.08 2.64
CA SER A 33 2.40 13.66 2.40
C SER A 33 2.05 12.33 3.08
N ASP A 34 3.00 11.41 3.28
CA ASP A 34 2.74 10.13 3.97
C ASP A 34 2.31 10.34 5.43
N ILE A 35 2.74 11.45 6.05
CA ILE A 35 2.41 11.78 7.45
C ILE A 35 0.95 12.25 7.57
N SER A 36 0.50 13.12 6.67
CA SER A 36 -0.83 13.73 6.72
C SER A 36 -1.87 12.94 5.94
N HIS A 37 -1.49 12.36 4.81
CA HIS A 37 -2.34 11.69 3.83
C HIS A 37 -1.60 10.50 3.18
N PRO A 38 -1.41 9.38 3.91
CA PRO A 38 -0.78 8.20 3.34
C PRO A 38 -1.56 7.70 2.12
N SER A 39 -0.83 7.30 1.08
CA SER A 39 -1.40 6.84 -0.20
C SER A 39 -2.28 5.59 -0.05
N VAL A 40 -2.03 4.79 0.99
CA VAL A 40 -2.85 3.64 1.37
C VAL A 40 -3.56 3.95 2.67
N SER A 41 -4.83 3.58 2.78
CA SER A 41 -5.63 3.66 4.01
C SER A 41 -5.92 2.28 4.56
N ILE A 42 -6.03 2.15 5.89
CA ILE A 42 -6.46 0.89 6.52
C ILE A 42 -7.93 0.63 6.17
N GLN A 43 -8.22 -0.59 5.73
CA GLN A 43 -9.57 -1.05 5.40
C GLN A 43 -9.93 -2.25 6.26
N SER A 44 -11.22 -2.48 6.43
CA SER A 44 -11.74 -3.69 7.08
C SER A 44 -12.49 -4.53 6.06
N VAL A 45 -12.25 -5.84 6.07
CA VAL A 45 -13.00 -6.78 5.26
C VAL A 45 -14.44 -6.85 5.76
N LYS A 46 -15.41 -6.66 4.87
CA LYS A 46 -16.85 -6.73 5.17
C LYS A 46 -17.32 -8.18 5.29
N GLU A 47 -16.79 -8.90 6.25
CA GLU A 47 -17.05 -10.33 6.44
C GLU A 47 -18.54 -10.64 6.61
N THR A 48 -19.30 -9.77 7.27
CA THR A 48 -20.76 -9.93 7.49
C THR A 48 -21.56 -10.10 6.20
N SER A 49 -21.01 -9.70 5.05
CA SER A 49 -21.63 -9.87 3.73
C SER A 49 -21.43 -11.28 3.14
N TRP A 50 -20.74 -12.19 3.84
CA TRP A 50 -20.42 -13.54 3.34
C TRP A 50 -21.66 -14.42 3.13
N GLY A 51 -22.63 -14.41 4.06
CA GLY A 51 -23.82 -15.26 4.00
C GLY A 51 -23.52 -16.76 4.06
N ASP A 52 -24.36 -17.57 3.42
CA ASP A 52 -24.32 -19.05 3.48
C ASP A 52 -23.42 -19.70 2.40
N VAL A 53 -22.43 -18.98 1.90
CA VAL A 53 -21.52 -19.52 0.88
C VAL A 53 -20.60 -20.57 1.52
N PRO A 54 -20.52 -21.79 0.96
CA PRO A 54 -19.69 -22.84 1.52
C PRO A 54 -18.21 -22.46 1.49
N LEU A 55 -17.47 -22.95 2.48
CA LEU A 55 -16.01 -22.83 2.53
C LEU A 55 -15.39 -23.54 1.32
N LEU A 56 -14.25 -23.05 0.86
CA LEU A 56 -13.51 -23.70 -0.22
C LEU A 56 -13.06 -25.08 0.22
N ASP A 57 -13.41 -26.09 -0.58
CA ASP A 57 -13.02 -27.46 -0.34
C ASP A 57 -12.79 -28.18 -1.67
N LYS A 58 -11.72 -28.99 -1.72
CA LYS A 58 -11.32 -29.69 -2.94
C LYS A 58 -12.34 -30.72 -3.40
N THR A 59 -13.03 -31.39 -2.48
CA THR A 59 -14.01 -32.43 -2.83
C THR A 59 -15.33 -31.85 -3.34
N SER A 60 -15.62 -30.61 -2.96
CA SER A 60 -16.85 -29.90 -3.29
C SER A 60 -16.85 -29.26 -4.68
N ASN A 61 -15.70 -29.19 -5.36
CA ASN A 61 -15.50 -28.53 -6.65
C ASN A 61 -16.17 -27.13 -6.73
N ASN A 62 -16.14 -26.39 -5.62
CA ASN A 62 -16.87 -25.14 -5.45
C ASN A 62 -16.03 -23.89 -5.75
N TYR A 63 -14.77 -24.06 -6.18
CA TYR A 63 -13.80 -22.98 -6.38
C TYR A 63 -14.34 -21.84 -7.24
N THR A 64 -15.01 -22.13 -8.34
CA THR A 64 -15.51 -21.10 -9.26
C THR A 64 -16.59 -20.22 -8.61
N ALA A 65 -17.47 -20.79 -7.79
CA ALA A 65 -18.49 -20.02 -7.06
C ALA A 65 -17.85 -19.26 -5.89
N TRP A 66 -17.00 -19.94 -5.13
CA TRP A 66 -16.28 -19.37 -3.99
C TRP A 66 -15.40 -18.18 -4.39
N SER A 67 -14.59 -18.31 -5.44
CA SER A 67 -13.66 -17.28 -5.90
C SER A 67 -14.38 -16.00 -6.34
N ARG A 68 -15.48 -16.12 -7.09
CA ARG A 68 -16.32 -14.96 -7.44
C ARG A 68 -16.87 -14.26 -6.22
N HIS A 69 -17.25 -15.02 -5.19
CA HIS A 69 -17.79 -14.45 -3.96
C HIS A 69 -16.71 -13.74 -3.13
N VAL A 70 -15.53 -14.32 -2.98
CA VAL A 70 -14.36 -13.67 -2.37
C VAL A 70 -14.07 -12.33 -3.04
N VAL A 71 -13.94 -12.30 -4.37
CA VAL A 71 -13.67 -11.06 -5.12
C VAL A 71 -14.78 -10.03 -4.90
N ARG A 72 -16.06 -10.45 -4.88
CA ARG A 72 -17.19 -9.54 -4.62
C ARG A 72 -17.08 -8.89 -3.23
N ILE A 73 -16.79 -9.67 -2.19
CA ILE A 73 -16.68 -9.16 -0.81
C ILE A 73 -15.51 -8.19 -0.68
N LEU A 74 -14.36 -8.53 -1.26
CA LEU A 74 -13.18 -7.67 -1.21
C LEU A 74 -13.38 -6.35 -1.98
N ARG A 75 -14.07 -6.38 -3.13
CA ARG A 75 -14.49 -5.17 -3.86
C ARG A 75 -15.41 -4.29 -3.03
N LEU A 76 -16.41 -4.89 -2.37
CA LEU A 76 -17.30 -4.17 -1.45
C LEU A 76 -16.54 -3.59 -0.25
N SER A 77 -15.39 -4.16 0.10
CA SER A 77 -14.51 -3.73 1.20
C SER A 77 -13.50 -2.67 0.74
N SER A 78 -13.95 -1.70 -0.06
CA SER A 78 -13.12 -0.60 -0.57
C SER A 78 -11.98 -1.03 -1.51
N GLY A 79 -12.20 -2.06 -2.32
CA GLY A 79 -11.23 -2.49 -3.34
C GLY A 79 -10.06 -3.34 -2.79
N LEU A 80 -10.29 -4.12 -1.73
CA LEU A 80 -9.28 -5.05 -1.21
C LEU A 80 -8.98 -6.21 -2.19
N ASP A 81 -9.72 -6.35 -3.29
CA ASP A 81 -9.46 -7.36 -4.32
C ASP A 81 -8.13 -7.10 -5.05
N LEU A 82 -7.62 -5.87 -5.02
CA LEU A 82 -6.32 -5.51 -5.57
C LEU A 82 -5.17 -6.31 -4.91
N TYR A 83 -5.32 -6.70 -3.65
CA TYR A 83 -4.30 -7.50 -2.94
C TYR A 83 -4.19 -8.95 -3.45
N LEU A 84 -5.13 -9.39 -4.30
CA LEU A 84 -5.05 -10.68 -4.98
C LEU A 84 -4.22 -10.60 -6.27
N ASP A 85 -3.84 -9.40 -6.71
CA ASP A 85 -3.10 -9.17 -7.93
C ASP A 85 -1.61 -8.93 -7.65
N SER A 86 -0.76 -9.69 -8.33
CA SER A 86 0.69 -9.54 -8.31
C SER A 86 1.19 -8.16 -8.74
N SER A 87 0.42 -7.39 -9.52
CA SER A 87 0.83 -6.04 -9.92
C SER A 87 0.64 -4.99 -8.81
N PHE A 88 -0.12 -5.31 -7.76
CA PHE A 88 -0.39 -4.38 -6.67
C PHE A 88 0.67 -4.49 -5.57
N THR A 89 1.82 -3.86 -5.81
CA THR A 89 2.97 -3.91 -4.91
C THR A 89 2.85 -2.94 -3.73
N ALA A 90 3.46 -3.28 -2.60
CA ALA A 90 3.55 -2.39 -1.45
C ALA A 90 4.29 -1.08 -1.79
N PRO A 91 3.89 0.08 -1.21
CA PRO A 91 4.65 1.32 -1.29
C PRO A 91 6.08 1.15 -0.73
N ASP A 92 7.04 1.95 -1.20
CA ASP A 92 8.41 1.91 -0.67
C ASP A 92 8.42 2.33 0.81
N SER A 93 8.94 1.47 1.69
CA SER A 93 8.96 1.69 3.13
C SER A 93 9.87 2.84 3.59
N ARG A 94 10.82 3.28 2.76
CA ARG A 94 11.70 4.43 3.03
C ARG A 94 11.04 5.74 2.64
N LEU A 95 10.28 5.74 1.56
CA LEU A 95 9.60 6.94 1.05
C LEU A 95 8.25 7.15 1.73
N GLU A 96 7.47 6.08 1.92
CA GLU A 96 6.12 6.09 2.49
C GLU A 96 5.97 5.02 3.59
N PRO A 97 6.68 5.16 4.73
CA PRO A 97 6.66 4.17 5.81
C PRO A 97 5.25 3.89 6.37
N ARG A 98 4.38 4.91 6.44
CA ARG A 98 3.02 4.73 6.97
C ARG A 98 2.13 4.02 5.96
N ALA A 99 2.15 4.44 4.69
CA ALA A 99 1.40 3.76 3.64
C ALA A 99 1.86 2.31 3.48
N ASN A 100 3.17 2.03 3.53
CA ASN A 100 3.71 0.67 3.52
C ASN A 100 3.16 -0.17 4.69
N ARG A 101 3.17 0.39 5.92
CA ARG A 101 2.58 -0.29 7.09
C ARG A 101 1.09 -0.57 6.90
N TYR A 102 0.33 0.39 6.39
CA TYR A 102 -1.11 0.23 6.16
C TYR A 102 -1.40 -0.80 5.07
N TRP A 103 -0.56 -0.83 4.03
CA TRP A 103 -0.62 -1.86 3.00
C TRP A 103 -0.41 -3.26 3.60
N ASN A 104 0.59 -3.43 4.47
CA ASN A 104 0.86 -4.71 5.13
C ASN A 104 -0.31 -5.16 6.02
N ILE A 105 -0.93 -4.23 6.76
CA ILE A 105 -2.11 -4.52 7.59
C ILE A 105 -3.27 -5.02 6.72
N ASN A 106 -3.56 -4.33 5.61
CA ASN A 106 -4.62 -4.73 4.69
C ASN A 106 -4.32 -6.10 4.04
N ASN A 107 -3.09 -6.32 3.58
CA ASN A 107 -2.66 -7.60 3.03
C ASN A 107 -2.87 -8.74 4.04
N ALA A 108 -2.46 -8.55 5.29
CA ALA A 108 -2.68 -9.53 6.36
C ALA A 108 -4.18 -9.76 6.64
N ALA A 109 -5.02 -8.72 6.57
CA ALA A 109 -6.46 -8.86 6.72
C ALA A 109 -7.09 -9.69 5.59
N VAL A 110 -6.62 -9.52 4.34
CA VAL A 110 -7.07 -10.33 3.20
C VAL A 110 -6.57 -11.77 3.35
N GLN A 111 -5.33 -11.99 3.79
CA GLN A 111 -4.81 -13.33 4.09
C GLN A 111 -5.71 -14.04 5.10
N ALA A 112 -5.94 -13.42 6.27
CA ALA A 112 -6.79 -13.97 7.31
C ALA A 112 -8.20 -14.29 6.80
N PHE A 113 -8.78 -13.41 5.98
CA PHE A 113 -10.07 -13.66 5.35
C PHE A 113 -10.04 -14.89 4.44
N LEU A 114 -9.03 -15.05 3.58
CA LEU A 114 -8.88 -16.23 2.73
C LEU A 114 -8.77 -17.51 3.55
N PHE A 115 -7.95 -17.51 4.62
CA PHE A 115 -7.82 -18.64 5.56
C PHE A 115 -9.15 -19.04 6.17
N MET A 116 -9.92 -18.07 6.67
CA MET A 116 -11.24 -18.30 7.28
C MET A 116 -12.27 -18.85 6.30
N LYS A 117 -12.12 -18.55 5.00
CA LYS A 117 -13.05 -18.99 3.95
C LYS A 117 -12.60 -20.29 3.27
N CYS A 118 -11.60 -20.97 3.81
CA CYS A 118 -11.19 -22.31 3.40
C CYS A 118 -11.49 -23.32 4.49
N THR A 119 -11.74 -24.58 4.11
CA THR A 119 -11.78 -25.68 5.08
C THR A 119 -10.39 -25.97 5.65
N PRO A 120 -10.28 -26.60 6.83
CA PRO A 120 -8.99 -26.95 7.43
C PRO A 120 -8.11 -27.84 6.55
N SER A 121 -8.69 -28.62 5.62
CA SER A 121 -7.95 -29.45 4.67
C SER A 121 -7.13 -28.63 3.66
N GLU A 122 -7.43 -27.34 3.47
CA GLU A 122 -6.71 -26.46 2.56
C GLU A 122 -5.56 -25.70 3.25
N HIS A 123 -5.58 -25.56 4.58
CA HIS A 123 -4.59 -24.78 5.35
C HIS A 123 -3.13 -25.21 5.12
N PRO A 124 -2.78 -26.52 5.09
CA PRO A 124 -1.39 -26.94 4.86
C PRO A 124 -0.79 -26.47 3.52
N PHE A 125 -1.63 -26.10 2.54
CA PHE A 125 -1.18 -25.60 1.24
C PHE A 125 -0.96 -24.09 1.23
N ILE A 126 -1.50 -23.36 2.20
CA ILE A 126 -1.47 -21.90 2.26
C ILE A 126 -0.78 -21.35 3.52
N ASP A 127 -0.49 -22.18 4.53
CA ASP A 127 0.18 -21.78 5.78
C ASP A 127 1.54 -21.09 5.58
N ASN A 128 2.27 -21.49 4.54
CA ASN A 128 3.59 -20.93 4.22
C ASN A 128 3.54 -19.74 3.25
N CYS A 129 2.34 -19.29 2.87
CA CYS A 129 2.16 -18.14 2.01
C CYS A 129 2.24 -16.85 2.82
N ASP A 130 3.02 -15.91 2.30
CA ASP A 130 3.42 -14.65 2.92
C ASP A 130 2.63 -13.44 2.39
N SER A 131 1.78 -13.65 1.38
CA SER A 131 0.90 -12.61 0.81
C SER A 131 -0.48 -13.14 0.45
N ALA A 132 -1.47 -12.24 0.38
CA ALA A 132 -2.81 -12.61 -0.08
C ALA A 132 -2.79 -13.12 -1.53
N GLU A 133 -1.95 -12.52 -2.38
CA GLU A 133 -1.72 -12.98 -3.75
C GLU A 133 -1.19 -14.41 -3.79
N SER A 134 -0.20 -14.77 -2.96
CA SER A 134 0.39 -16.11 -3.00
C SER A 134 -0.58 -17.18 -2.51
N ILE A 135 -1.39 -16.87 -1.48
CA ILE A 135 -2.53 -17.71 -1.07
C ILE A 135 -3.49 -17.88 -2.23
N TRP A 136 -3.94 -16.78 -2.84
CA TRP A 136 -4.92 -16.78 -3.92
C TRP A 136 -4.47 -17.60 -5.13
N THR A 137 -3.24 -17.38 -5.57
CA THR A 137 -2.61 -18.10 -6.69
C THR A 137 -2.45 -19.59 -6.36
N THR A 138 -2.08 -19.93 -5.13
CA THR A 138 -1.94 -21.33 -4.70
C THR A 138 -3.28 -22.07 -4.69
N LEU A 139 -4.32 -21.47 -4.12
CA LEU A 139 -5.68 -22.01 -4.15
C LEU A 139 -6.18 -22.15 -5.60
N ARG A 140 -5.96 -21.12 -6.45
CA ARG A 140 -6.34 -21.17 -7.86
C ARG A 140 -5.69 -22.34 -8.59
N LYS A 141 -4.37 -22.51 -8.44
CA LYS A 141 -3.62 -23.59 -9.11
C LYS A 141 -4.16 -24.96 -8.70
N ARG A 142 -4.40 -25.15 -7.40
CA ARG A 142 -4.86 -26.41 -6.82
C ARG A 142 -6.26 -26.83 -7.31
N HIS A 143 -7.15 -25.87 -7.55
CA HIS A 143 -8.55 -26.13 -7.89
C HIS A 143 -8.90 -26.00 -9.37
N VAL A 144 -8.11 -25.28 -10.17
CA VAL A 144 -8.41 -25.06 -11.62
C VAL A 144 -7.69 -26.05 -12.55
N HIS A 145 -6.56 -26.65 -12.14
CA HIS A 145 -5.79 -27.58 -12.98
C HIS A 145 -6.14 -29.06 -12.74
N GLN A 146 -7.42 -29.37 -12.58
CA GLN A 146 -7.91 -30.75 -12.48
C GLN A 146 -9.10 -30.97 -13.40
#